data_AF-A0A1Y1R8V3-F1
#
_entry.id   AF-A0A1Y1R8V3-F1
#
_cell.length_a   1.000
_cell.length_b   1.000
_cell.length_c   1.000
_cell.angle_alpha   90.00
_cell.angle_beta   90.00
_cell.angle_gamma   90.00
#
_symmetry.space_group_name_H-M   'P 1'
#
loop_
_entity.id
_entity.type
_entity.pdbx_description
1 polymer ?
#
loop_
_entity_poly.entity_id
_entity_poly.type
_entity_poly.pdbx_seq_one_letter_code
_entity_poly.pdbx_strand_id
1 'polypeptide(L)'
;MQTTTDTASPASSGLSPDSSESSSSVESGSFSNRLEAAWDRAEASINSDSTDNESSQEQTADDAASDDQAPDPAKAGDSSQEDGDTSGATDDDPSGSDDGNADDQDDSRSTEPLAAPDSWASDRKDEFGKLDPRSQKLVLDFYEDMNGGVNKALKKLADERNAMRDNFGVETSALKELVETGRQFEQDPISVLQKLAEQAGVPVFFTPQTDEQVPQFESQEEQSRWLLEATRRQAKADAEADRRREAAQRDSSEKIKQELADALDAHPDLPEHRDAVVGRMAEGGVTAMEAYRLLNWDKVAEMAREGQNAAAEVEKLRAENERLKKAGTRPPAKETGDVQSPDDEKLDAYERAYRRAQRAKAQR
;
A
#
# COMPACT_ATOMS: atom_id res chain seq x y z
N MET A 1 79.69 8.07 19.55
CA MET A 1 79.81 6.74 20.18
C MET A 1 78.65 5.91 19.68
N GLN A 2 78.94 4.94 18.80
CA GLN A 2 77.96 4.07 18.17
C GLN A 2 77.77 2.83 19.05
N THR A 3 76.53 2.48 19.36
CA THR A 3 76.18 1.20 20.00
C THR A 3 75.12 0.52 19.14
N THR A 4 75.58 -0.43 18.33
CA THR A 4 74.76 -1.40 17.60
C THR A 4 74.61 -2.64 18.48
N THR A 5 73.37 -3.04 18.76
CA THR A 5 73.08 -4.37 19.32
C THR A 5 72.12 -5.09 18.39
N ASP A 6 72.71 -5.92 17.54
CA ASP A 6 72.12 -7.11 16.93
C ASP A 6 71.65 -8.07 18.04
N THR A 7 70.45 -8.61 17.94
CA THR A 7 70.08 -9.86 18.63
C THR A 7 69.07 -10.63 17.79
N ALA A 8 69.45 -11.89 17.55
CA ALA A 8 68.96 -12.79 16.53
C ALA A 8 67.59 -13.45 16.85
N SER A 9 66.91 -13.83 15.76
CA SER A 9 65.85 -14.83 15.71
C SER A 9 66.27 -16.19 16.29
N PRO A 10 65.29 -16.97 16.74
CA PRO A 10 65.30 -18.41 16.48
C PRO A 10 64.09 -18.84 15.65
N ALA A 11 64.39 -19.60 14.61
CA ALA A 11 63.46 -20.46 13.89
C ALA A 11 63.00 -21.61 14.81
N SER A 12 61.71 -21.93 14.77
CA SER A 12 61.16 -23.18 15.31
C SER A 12 60.32 -23.85 14.24
N SER A 13 60.90 -24.90 13.67
CA SER A 13 60.23 -25.91 12.86
C SER A 13 59.26 -26.73 13.71
N GLY A 14 58.22 -27.28 13.08
CA GLY A 14 57.75 -28.62 13.43
C GLY A 14 56.25 -28.81 13.58
N LEU A 15 55.76 -29.78 12.80
CA LEU A 15 54.69 -30.73 13.10
C LEU A 15 53.26 -30.34 12.66
N SER A 16 52.99 -30.73 11.42
CA SER A 16 51.68 -31.23 10.98
C SER A 16 51.30 -32.50 11.76
N PRO A 17 50.01 -32.65 12.11
CA PRO A 17 49.36 -33.94 12.10
C PRO A 17 48.29 -33.99 11.00
N ASP A 18 48.51 -34.92 10.09
CA ASP A 18 47.51 -35.55 9.25
C ASP A 18 46.48 -36.25 10.15
N SER A 19 45.21 -35.94 9.97
CA SER A 19 44.09 -36.65 10.57
C SER A 19 42.96 -36.67 9.55
N SER A 20 43.11 -37.65 8.67
CA SER A 20 42.09 -38.14 7.78
C SER A 20 40.99 -38.84 8.59
N GLU A 21 39.89 -38.14 8.86
CA GLU A 21 38.62 -38.78 9.24
C GLU A 21 37.59 -38.57 8.13
N SER A 22 37.44 -39.62 7.31
CA SER A 22 36.30 -39.80 6.45
C SER A 22 35.04 -39.98 7.29
N SER A 23 34.21 -38.94 7.36
CA SER A 23 32.81 -39.05 7.79
C SER A 23 31.91 -38.79 6.58
N SER A 24 31.29 -39.88 6.11
CA SER A 24 30.18 -39.86 5.17
C SER A 24 28.95 -39.25 5.86
N SER A 25 28.78 -37.93 5.74
CA SER A 25 27.53 -37.25 6.08
C SER A 25 26.66 -37.11 4.83
N VAL A 26 25.47 -37.65 4.97
CA VAL A 26 24.40 -37.80 3.98
C VAL A 26 23.92 -36.43 3.48
N GLU A 27 23.58 -36.39 2.19
CA GLU A 27 23.07 -35.25 1.43
C GLU A 27 21.83 -34.57 2.05
N SER A 28 22.03 -33.66 2.99
CA SER A 28 21.03 -32.66 3.42
C SER A 28 21.49 -31.22 3.18
N GLY A 29 22.65 -31.02 2.54
CA GLY A 29 23.24 -29.70 2.27
C GLY A 29 22.76 -28.99 1.00
N SER A 30 21.86 -29.59 0.19
CA SER A 30 21.46 -28.97 -1.09
C SER A 30 20.41 -27.87 -0.94
N PHE A 31 19.66 -27.81 0.17
CA PHE A 31 18.62 -26.80 0.37
C PHE A 31 19.17 -25.55 1.08
N SER A 32 19.98 -25.71 2.12
CA SER A 32 20.62 -24.59 2.83
C SER A 32 21.57 -23.79 1.93
N ASN A 33 22.38 -24.47 1.11
CA ASN A 33 23.27 -23.77 0.17
C ASN A 33 22.51 -23.05 -0.96
N ARG A 34 21.27 -23.46 -1.29
CA ARG A 34 20.43 -22.73 -2.27
C ARG A 34 19.74 -21.52 -1.65
N LEU A 35 19.37 -21.59 -0.39
CA LEU A 35 18.76 -20.47 0.34
C LEU A 35 19.79 -19.37 0.63
N GLU A 36 21.02 -19.76 0.97
CA GLU A 36 22.13 -18.84 1.20
C GLU A 36 22.58 -18.19 -0.13
N ALA A 37 22.70 -18.96 -1.21
CA ALA A 37 23.00 -18.41 -2.54
C ALA A 37 21.88 -17.53 -3.14
N ALA A 38 20.62 -17.74 -2.75
CA ALA A 38 19.50 -16.88 -3.13
C ALA A 38 19.51 -15.56 -2.34
N TRP A 39 19.95 -15.60 -1.09
CA TRP A 39 20.12 -14.41 -0.25
C TRP A 39 21.26 -13.52 -0.74
N ASP A 40 22.44 -14.11 -1.01
CA ASP A 40 23.60 -13.39 -1.56
C ASP A 40 23.25 -12.72 -2.92
N ARG A 41 22.40 -13.35 -3.72
CA ARG A 41 21.97 -12.82 -5.01
C ARG A 41 20.95 -11.68 -4.88
N ALA A 42 20.09 -11.71 -3.86
CA ALA A 42 19.14 -10.64 -3.56
C ALA A 42 19.82 -9.41 -2.92
N GLU A 43 20.81 -9.61 -2.03
CA GLU A 43 21.63 -8.51 -1.51
C GLU A 43 22.47 -7.84 -2.61
N ALA A 44 23.00 -8.63 -3.55
CA ALA A 44 23.73 -8.10 -4.69
C ALA A 44 22.84 -7.27 -5.61
N SER A 45 21.58 -7.65 -5.84
CA SER A 45 20.66 -6.88 -6.70
C SER A 45 20.21 -5.56 -6.06
N ILE A 46 20.05 -5.54 -4.73
CA ILE A 46 19.68 -4.31 -3.99
C ILE A 46 20.82 -3.30 -3.98
N ASN A 47 22.08 -3.75 -3.89
CA ASN A 47 23.24 -2.86 -3.94
C ASN A 47 23.69 -2.50 -5.37
N SER A 48 23.28 -3.23 -6.41
CA SER A 48 23.62 -2.89 -7.80
C SER A 48 22.66 -1.89 -8.45
N ASP A 49 21.47 -1.67 -7.89
CA ASP A 49 20.43 -0.81 -8.49
C ASP A 49 20.61 0.69 -8.14
N SER A 50 21.69 1.05 -7.43
CA SER A 50 21.94 2.44 -7.01
C SER A 50 23.10 3.14 -7.76
N THR A 51 23.74 2.51 -8.75
CA THR A 51 24.91 3.12 -9.42
C THR A 51 24.92 3.19 -10.94
N ASP A 52 23.97 2.63 -11.70
CA ASP A 52 23.98 2.77 -13.16
C ASP A 52 22.56 2.87 -13.74
N ASN A 53 22.08 4.10 -13.91
CA ASN A 53 20.94 4.38 -14.78
C ASN A 53 21.28 5.51 -15.75
N GLU A 54 22.08 5.17 -16.77
CA GLU A 54 22.20 5.93 -18.01
C GLU A 54 21.98 5.01 -19.23
N SER A 55 21.02 5.44 -20.05
CA SER A 55 20.82 5.15 -21.49
C SER A 55 20.06 3.86 -21.90
N SER A 56 18.84 4.14 -22.40
CA SER A 56 18.34 3.75 -23.72
C SER A 56 18.32 2.28 -24.14
N GLN A 57 17.10 1.74 -24.34
CA GLN A 57 16.78 1.15 -25.65
C GLN A 57 15.28 1.10 -25.92
N GLU A 58 14.88 1.79 -26.99
CA GLU A 58 13.70 1.49 -27.81
C GLU A 58 13.72 0.01 -28.23
N GLN A 59 12.61 -0.69 -28.08
CA GLN A 59 12.23 -1.71 -29.05
C GLN A 59 10.70 -1.86 -29.14
N THR A 60 10.21 -1.47 -30.30
CA THR A 60 8.88 -1.72 -30.84
C THR A 60 8.73 -3.18 -31.26
N ALA A 61 7.49 -3.70 -31.20
CA ALA A 61 6.77 -4.40 -32.27
C ALA A 61 5.72 -5.39 -31.73
N ASP A 62 4.47 -5.06 -32.03
CA ASP A 62 3.44 -5.87 -32.69
C ASP A 62 2.92 -7.22 -32.15
N ASP A 63 1.60 -7.30 -32.34
CA ASP A 63 0.71 -8.46 -32.49
C ASP A 63 0.34 -9.31 -31.26
N ALA A 64 -0.91 -9.21 -30.80
CA ALA A 64 -2.00 -9.98 -31.43
C ALA A 64 -3.35 -9.77 -30.72
N ALA A 65 -4.40 -9.71 -31.54
CA ALA A 65 -5.80 -9.54 -31.21
C ALA A 65 -6.39 -10.61 -30.28
N SER A 66 -7.36 -10.21 -29.46
CA SER A 66 -8.59 -10.99 -29.22
C SER A 66 -9.73 -10.08 -28.77
N ASP A 67 -10.63 -9.89 -29.73
CA ASP A 67 -12.03 -9.50 -29.64
C ASP A 67 -12.77 -10.46 -28.67
N ASP A 68 -13.49 -9.94 -27.67
CA ASP A 68 -14.70 -10.61 -27.20
C ASP A 68 -15.71 -9.62 -26.61
N GLN A 69 -16.81 -9.48 -27.34
CA GLN A 69 -17.96 -8.62 -27.07
C GLN A 69 -18.83 -9.23 -25.96
N ALA A 70 -19.02 -8.51 -24.85
CA ALA A 70 -20.15 -8.75 -23.97
C ALA A 70 -21.41 -8.05 -24.54
N PRO A 71 -22.57 -8.75 -24.66
CA PRO A 71 -23.79 -8.13 -25.15
C PRO A 71 -24.54 -7.39 -24.04
N ASP A 72 -24.98 -6.19 -24.40
CA ASP A 72 -25.94 -5.33 -23.71
C ASP A 72 -27.37 -5.85 -23.90
N PRO A 73 -28.18 -6.09 -22.84
CA PRO A 73 -29.61 -6.28 -22.99
C PRO A 73 -30.41 -5.05 -22.57
N ALA A 74 -31.21 -4.59 -23.54
CA ALA A 74 -32.13 -3.47 -23.50
C ALA A 74 -33.18 -3.49 -22.36
N LYS A 75 -33.30 -2.32 -21.71
CA LYS A 75 -34.48 -1.44 -21.61
C LYS A 75 -35.91 -2.04 -21.61
N ALA A 76 -36.61 -1.86 -20.49
CA ALA A 76 -38.04 -1.55 -20.38
C ALA A 76 -38.21 -0.67 -19.11
N GLY A 77 -38.52 0.63 -19.19
CA GLY A 77 -39.90 1.19 -19.22
C GLY A 77 -40.55 1.06 -17.83
N ASP A 78 -41.08 2.06 -17.13
CA ASP A 78 -41.72 3.33 -17.52
C ASP A 78 -42.14 4.09 -16.23
N SER A 79 -42.33 5.42 -16.38
CA SER A 79 -43.16 6.38 -15.62
C SER A 79 -43.00 6.61 -14.09
N SER A 80 -42.63 7.85 -13.72
CA SER A 80 -43.61 8.87 -13.29
C SER A 80 -42.95 10.21 -12.88
N GLN A 81 -43.64 11.27 -13.26
CA GLN A 81 -43.35 12.71 -13.23
C GLN A 81 -44.15 13.37 -12.09
N GLU A 82 -43.58 14.33 -11.34
CA GLU A 82 -44.24 15.58 -10.88
C GLU A 82 -43.30 16.46 -10.02
N ASP A 83 -42.91 17.59 -10.61
CA ASP A 83 -42.88 18.99 -10.14
C ASP A 83 -42.61 19.36 -8.67
N GLY A 84 -41.59 20.21 -8.48
CA GLY A 84 -41.27 20.92 -7.24
C GLY A 84 -40.21 22.01 -7.43
N ASP A 85 -40.67 23.14 -7.94
CA ASP A 85 -40.01 24.45 -8.12
C ASP A 85 -39.28 24.99 -6.86
N THR A 86 -37.98 25.32 -6.99
CA THR A 86 -37.41 26.53 -6.36
C THR A 86 -36.21 27.04 -7.15
N SER A 87 -36.32 28.31 -7.52
CA SER A 87 -35.43 29.15 -8.30
C SER A 87 -34.27 29.71 -7.46
N GLY A 88 -33.11 29.99 -8.09
CA GLY A 88 -32.02 30.75 -7.47
C GLY A 88 -30.73 30.78 -8.30
N ALA A 89 -30.58 31.82 -9.12
CA ALA A 89 -29.58 32.04 -10.15
C ALA A 89 -28.12 32.28 -9.67
N THR A 90 -27.16 31.95 -10.54
CA THR A 90 -26.03 32.79 -11.05
C THR A 90 -25.16 31.88 -11.94
N ASP A 91 -25.32 31.93 -13.26
CA ASP A 91 -24.58 32.80 -14.21
C ASP A 91 -23.06 32.72 -14.02
N ASP A 92 -22.40 31.87 -14.82
CA ASP A 92 -21.32 32.27 -15.74
C ASP A 92 -20.87 31.05 -16.56
N ASP A 93 -21.52 30.88 -17.72
CA ASP A 93 -20.93 30.33 -18.94
C ASP A 93 -20.04 31.45 -19.53
N PRO A 94 -18.93 31.14 -20.22
CA PRO A 94 -19.09 30.70 -21.59
C PRO A 94 -18.14 29.58 -22.01
N SER A 95 -18.71 28.71 -22.84
CA SER A 95 -18.17 28.31 -24.14
C SER A 95 -16.97 27.36 -24.07
N GLY A 96 -16.99 26.22 -24.73
CA GLY A 96 -17.81 25.82 -25.85
C GLY A 96 -17.01 24.74 -26.59
N SER A 97 -17.75 23.77 -27.08
CA SER A 97 -17.38 22.74 -28.06
C SER A 97 -16.28 23.16 -29.03
N ASP A 98 -15.43 22.22 -29.46
CA ASP A 98 -15.70 21.60 -30.76
C ASP A 98 -14.84 20.36 -30.99
N ASP A 99 -15.41 19.54 -31.87
CA ASP A 99 -15.01 18.23 -32.33
C ASP A 99 -13.59 18.12 -32.90
N GLY A 100 -13.12 16.88 -32.84
CA GLY A 100 -11.90 16.44 -33.51
C GLY A 100 -11.96 16.75 -35.00
N ASN A 101 -11.07 17.64 -35.43
CA ASN A 101 -10.66 17.74 -36.81
C ASN A 101 -9.20 17.29 -36.90
N ALA A 102 -9.01 16.11 -37.50
CA ALA A 102 -7.71 15.66 -37.97
C ALA A 102 -7.38 16.47 -39.22
N ASP A 103 -6.57 17.50 -39.06
CA ASP A 103 -5.92 18.20 -40.17
C ASP A 103 -4.40 18.16 -39.97
N ASP A 104 -3.74 17.51 -40.92
CA ASP A 104 -2.35 17.74 -41.29
C ASP A 104 -2.15 19.24 -41.54
N GLN A 105 -1.56 19.97 -40.59
CA GLN A 105 -1.00 21.30 -40.86
C GLN A 105 0.33 21.50 -40.14
N ASP A 106 1.37 21.35 -40.96
CA ASP A 106 2.38 22.35 -41.23
C ASP A 106 3.27 22.79 -40.06
N ASP A 107 4.55 22.52 -40.28
CA ASP A 107 5.75 22.78 -39.50
C ASP A 107 6.04 24.30 -39.44
N SER A 108 5.04 25.08 -39.03
CA SER A 108 5.14 26.50 -38.73
C SER A 108 5.90 26.64 -37.41
N ARG A 109 7.22 26.61 -37.55
CA ARG A 109 8.21 27.05 -36.57
C ARG A 109 7.81 28.42 -36.04
N SER A 110 7.08 28.45 -34.92
CA SER A 110 6.95 29.65 -34.10
C SER A 110 8.36 30.01 -33.62
N THR A 111 9.04 30.87 -34.37
CA THR A 111 10.35 31.44 -34.02
C THR A 111 10.23 32.58 -33.02
N GLU A 112 9.02 32.85 -32.51
CA GLU A 112 8.82 33.89 -31.52
C GLU A 112 9.38 33.43 -30.16
N PRO A 113 10.22 34.25 -29.53
CA PRO A 113 10.78 33.92 -28.22
C PRO A 113 9.64 33.84 -27.19
N LEU A 114 9.58 32.74 -26.46
CA LEU A 114 8.60 32.52 -25.40
C LEU A 114 9.00 33.33 -24.15
N ALA A 115 8.00 33.87 -23.43
CA ALA A 115 8.24 34.61 -22.21
C ALA A 115 8.52 33.66 -21.04
N ALA A 116 9.57 33.95 -20.26
CA ALA A 116 9.88 33.20 -19.03
C ALA A 116 8.87 33.52 -17.91
N PRO A 117 8.56 32.58 -16.99
CA PRO A 117 7.65 32.81 -15.88
C PRO A 117 8.09 33.95 -14.97
N ASP A 118 7.15 34.78 -14.53
CA ASP A 118 7.44 35.95 -13.70
C ASP A 118 8.10 35.60 -12.36
N SER A 119 7.82 34.41 -11.82
CA SER A 119 8.36 33.91 -10.56
C SER A 119 9.85 33.54 -10.60
N TRP A 120 10.47 33.45 -11.79
CA TRP A 120 11.88 33.10 -11.90
C TRP A 120 12.79 34.27 -11.51
N ALA A 121 13.94 33.92 -10.92
CA ALA A 121 15.01 34.87 -10.66
C ALA A 121 15.56 35.45 -11.99
N SER A 122 16.08 36.68 -11.95
CA SER A 122 16.47 37.43 -13.15
C SER A 122 17.59 36.74 -13.95
N ASP A 123 18.57 36.16 -13.26
CA ASP A 123 19.65 35.36 -13.84
C ASP A 123 19.12 34.16 -14.65
N ARG A 124 18.11 33.47 -14.14
CA ARG A 124 17.48 32.33 -14.82
C ARG A 124 16.66 32.76 -16.04
N LYS A 125 15.99 33.92 -15.96
CA LYS A 125 15.29 34.52 -17.11
C LYS A 125 16.26 34.87 -18.23
N ASP A 126 17.42 35.42 -17.87
CA ASP A 126 18.49 35.75 -18.84
C ASP A 126 19.08 34.49 -19.50
N GLU A 127 19.25 33.39 -18.76
CA GLU A 127 19.70 32.11 -19.32
C GLU A 127 18.65 31.47 -20.24
N PHE A 128 17.38 31.51 -19.85
CA PHE A 128 16.28 31.01 -20.66
C PHE A 128 16.15 31.78 -21.99
N GLY A 129 16.33 33.10 -21.95
CA GLY A 129 16.32 33.93 -23.16
C GLY A 129 17.44 33.62 -24.16
N LYS A 130 18.51 32.93 -23.74
CA LYS A 130 19.60 32.47 -24.63
C LYS A 130 19.29 31.15 -25.34
N LEU A 131 18.30 30.40 -24.86
CA LEU A 131 17.90 29.14 -25.47
C LEU A 131 17.15 29.39 -26.79
N ASP A 132 17.23 28.45 -27.73
CA ASP A 132 16.41 28.49 -28.93
C ASP A 132 14.93 28.27 -28.60
N PRO A 133 13.98 28.74 -29.42
CA PRO A 133 12.54 28.65 -29.12
C PRO A 133 12.03 27.23 -28.84
N ARG A 134 12.64 26.19 -29.44
CA ARG A 134 12.26 24.80 -29.20
C ARG A 134 12.69 24.35 -27.81
N SER A 135 13.92 24.69 -27.42
CA SER A 135 14.43 24.44 -26.06
C SER A 135 13.67 25.25 -25.00
N GLN A 136 13.28 26.48 -25.31
CA GLN A 136 12.43 27.30 -24.44
C GLN A 136 11.08 26.62 -24.17
N LYS A 137 10.42 26.12 -25.22
CA LYS A 137 9.17 25.36 -25.09
C LYS A 137 9.34 24.12 -24.23
N LEU A 138 10.36 23.30 -24.48
CA LEU A 138 10.63 22.08 -23.71
C LEU A 138 10.80 22.39 -22.21
N VAL A 139 11.51 23.47 -21.87
CA VAL A 139 11.74 23.86 -20.48
C VAL A 139 10.44 24.38 -19.83
N LEU A 140 9.59 25.09 -20.56
CA LEU A 140 8.28 25.53 -20.05
C LEU A 140 7.34 24.34 -19.84
N ASP A 141 7.23 23.44 -20.82
CA ASP A 141 6.41 22.22 -20.73
C ASP A 141 6.83 21.37 -19.51
N PHE A 142 8.15 21.21 -19.32
CA PHE A 142 8.69 20.49 -18.15
C PHE A 142 8.38 21.22 -16.83
N TYR A 143 8.47 22.55 -16.80
CA TYR A 143 8.15 23.34 -15.61
C TYR A 143 6.65 23.29 -15.27
N GLU A 144 5.77 23.30 -16.28
CA GLU A 144 4.33 23.14 -16.10
C GLU A 144 3.98 21.75 -15.58
N ASP A 145 4.57 20.69 -16.14
CA ASP A 145 4.36 19.32 -15.67
C ASP A 145 4.85 19.14 -14.23
N MET A 146 6.05 19.64 -13.91
CA MET A 146 6.55 19.63 -12.52
C MET A 146 5.63 20.38 -11.56
N ASN A 147 5.17 21.57 -11.93
CA ASN A 147 4.26 22.34 -11.07
C ASN A 147 2.90 21.65 -10.94
N GLY A 148 2.40 21.04 -12.00
CA GLY A 148 1.19 20.21 -11.98
C GLY A 148 1.35 19.02 -11.02
N GLY A 149 2.48 18.30 -11.11
CA GLY A 149 2.84 17.20 -10.24
C GLY A 149 2.96 17.61 -8.77
N VAL A 150 3.64 18.72 -8.47
CA VAL A 150 3.76 19.27 -7.12
C VAL A 150 2.40 19.67 -6.56
N ASN A 151 1.57 20.38 -7.32
CA ASN A 151 0.23 20.77 -6.88
C ASN A 151 -0.67 19.56 -6.62
N LYS A 152 -0.60 18.53 -7.48
CA LYS A 152 -1.33 17.27 -7.29
C LYS A 152 -0.85 16.52 -6.04
N ALA A 153 0.45 16.47 -5.79
CA ALA A 153 1.02 15.86 -4.59
C ALA A 153 0.62 16.62 -3.31
N LEU A 154 0.66 17.96 -3.34
CA LEU A 154 0.23 18.80 -2.22
C LEU A 154 -1.26 18.64 -1.92
N LYS A 155 -2.09 18.55 -2.97
CA LYS A 155 -3.52 18.27 -2.81
C LYS A 155 -3.75 16.89 -2.19
N LYS A 156 -3.06 15.85 -2.70
CA LYS A 156 -3.13 14.49 -2.15
C LYS A 156 -2.70 14.47 -0.67
N LEU A 157 -1.64 15.17 -0.31
CA LEU A 157 -1.16 15.27 1.07
C LEU A 157 -2.15 16.03 1.97
N ALA A 158 -2.80 17.07 1.46
CA ALA A 158 -3.86 17.77 2.18
C ALA A 158 -5.09 16.88 2.40
N ASP A 159 -5.48 16.09 1.39
CA ASP A 159 -6.59 15.14 1.45
C ASP A 159 -6.28 13.99 2.41
N GLU A 160 -5.07 13.42 2.38
CA GLU A 160 -4.60 12.41 3.33
C GLU A 160 -4.53 12.95 4.75
N ARG A 161 -4.07 14.19 4.96
CA ARG A 161 -4.07 14.85 6.26
C ARG A 161 -5.49 15.02 6.79
N ASN A 162 -6.44 15.40 5.94
CA ASN A 162 -7.84 15.53 6.32
C ASN A 162 -8.47 14.15 6.61
N ALA A 163 -8.17 13.14 5.80
CA ALA A 163 -8.60 11.77 6.05
C ALA A 163 -8.02 11.20 7.35
N MET A 164 -6.76 11.48 7.67
CA MET A 164 -6.17 11.11 8.96
C MET A 164 -6.84 11.85 10.12
N ARG A 165 -7.16 13.14 9.95
CA ARG A 165 -7.91 13.92 10.94
C ARG A 165 -9.29 13.31 11.21
N ASP A 166 -9.99 12.88 10.17
CA ASP A 166 -11.33 12.31 10.26
C ASP A 166 -11.30 10.87 10.82
N ASN A 167 -10.32 10.06 10.41
CA ASN A 167 -10.23 8.64 10.81
C ASN A 167 -9.66 8.43 12.21
N PHE A 168 -8.66 9.21 12.62
CA PHE A 168 -7.99 9.02 13.91
C PHE A 168 -8.57 9.89 15.02
N GLY A 169 -9.55 10.74 14.73
CA GLY A 169 -10.19 11.61 15.72
C GLY A 169 -9.18 12.46 16.49
N VAL A 170 -8.01 12.74 15.91
CA VAL A 170 -6.97 13.56 16.54
C VAL A 170 -7.53 14.96 16.61
N GLU A 171 -8.17 15.27 17.73
CA GLU A 171 -8.68 16.59 18.00
C GLU A 171 -7.55 17.59 17.75
N THR A 172 -7.85 18.69 17.08
CA THR A 172 -6.88 19.76 16.80
C THR A 172 -6.18 20.28 18.07
N SER A 173 -6.71 19.98 19.26
CA SER A 173 -6.10 20.18 20.58
C SER A 173 -4.83 19.34 20.76
N ALA A 174 -4.85 18.03 20.49
CA ALA A 174 -3.70 17.14 20.63
C ALA A 174 -2.56 17.48 19.66
N LEU A 175 -2.91 17.87 18.43
CA LEU A 175 -1.93 18.32 17.43
C LEU A 175 -1.33 19.69 17.80
N LYS A 176 -2.13 20.61 18.37
CA LYS A 176 -1.61 21.88 18.91
C LYS A 176 -0.71 21.64 20.12
N GLU A 177 -1.09 20.74 21.01
CA GLU A 177 -0.28 20.35 22.17
C GLU A 177 1.03 19.71 21.74
N LEU A 178 1.03 18.87 20.71
CA LEU A 178 2.24 18.28 20.14
C LEU A 178 3.16 19.33 19.51
N VAL A 179 2.60 20.27 18.74
CA VAL A 179 3.38 21.37 18.13
C VAL A 179 3.94 22.31 19.20
N GLU A 180 3.18 22.63 20.23
CA GLU A 180 3.63 23.44 21.36
C GLU A 180 4.72 22.72 22.17
N THR A 181 4.56 21.42 22.39
CA THR A 181 5.58 20.57 23.04
C THR A 181 6.85 20.51 22.19
N GLY A 182 6.73 20.43 20.86
CA GLY A 182 7.86 20.50 19.93
C GLY A 182 8.62 21.83 20.01
N ARG A 183 7.92 22.96 20.08
CA ARG A 183 8.54 24.28 20.31
C ARG A 183 9.21 24.39 21.67
N GLN A 184 8.61 23.84 22.72
CA GLN A 184 9.23 23.80 24.05
C GLN A 184 10.46 22.90 24.06
N PHE A 185 10.46 21.83 23.28
CA PHE A 185 11.61 20.93 23.17
C PHE A 185 12.81 21.61 22.51
N GLU A 186 12.59 22.45 21.49
CA GLU A 186 13.67 23.26 20.90
C GLU A 186 14.30 24.26 21.89
N GLN A 187 13.53 24.73 22.87
CA GLN A 187 13.98 25.70 23.87
C GLN A 187 14.64 25.03 25.09
N ASP A 188 14.04 23.94 25.58
CA ASP A 188 14.50 23.20 26.76
C ASP A 188 14.14 21.70 26.62
N PRO A 189 14.99 20.92 25.93
CA PRO A 189 14.70 19.52 25.64
C PRO A 189 14.68 18.66 26.90
N ILE A 190 15.44 19.05 27.94
CA ILE A 190 15.55 18.26 29.19
C ILE A 190 14.25 18.35 29.96
N SER A 191 13.69 19.55 30.13
CA SER A 191 12.42 19.75 30.83
C SER A 191 11.26 19.03 30.13
N VAL A 192 11.22 19.05 28.79
CA VAL A 192 10.18 18.36 28.01
C VAL A 192 10.31 16.84 28.13
N LEU A 193 11.52 16.28 28.02
CA LEU A 193 11.74 14.85 28.19
C LEU A 193 11.40 14.38 29.61
N GLN A 194 11.70 15.19 30.62
CA GLN A 194 11.37 14.87 32.01
C GLN A 194 9.85 14.83 32.22
N LYS A 195 9.10 15.83 31.71
CA LYS A 195 7.64 15.84 31.76
C LYS A 195 7.01 14.66 31.02
N LEU A 196 7.49 14.36 29.81
CA LEU A 196 6.97 13.24 29.01
C LEU A 196 7.19 11.90 29.70
N ALA A 197 8.35 11.71 30.33
CA ALA A 197 8.64 10.48 31.03
C ALA A 197 7.94 10.38 32.39
N GLU A 198 7.70 11.50 33.10
CA GLU A 198 6.78 11.54 34.26
C GLU A 198 5.36 11.13 33.85
N GLN A 199 4.85 11.64 32.72
CA GLN A 199 3.54 11.26 32.18
C GLN A 199 3.48 9.78 31.78
N ALA A 200 4.57 9.23 31.23
CA ALA A 200 4.67 7.82 30.87
C ALA A 200 4.95 6.89 32.07
N GLY A 201 5.16 7.43 33.27
CA GLY A 201 5.56 6.66 34.46
C GLY A 201 6.93 6.01 34.32
N VAL A 202 7.77 6.51 33.40
CA VAL A 202 9.12 6.01 33.17
C VAL A 202 10.07 6.78 34.08
N PRO A 203 10.79 6.12 35.00
CA PRO A 203 11.79 6.79 35.82
C PRO A 203 12.89 7.35 34.90
N VAL A 204 12.99 8.68 34.88
CA VAL A 204 14.01 9.39 34.10
C VAL A 204 15.35 9.29 34.83
N PHE A 205 16.26 8.48 34.29
CA PHE A 205 17.64 8.42 34.74
C PHE A 205 18.55 9.44 34.03
N PHE A 206 17.98 10.49 33.41
CA PHE A 206 18.76 11.69 33.10
C PHE A 206 19.01 12.46 34.39
N THR A 207 19.80 11.89 35.31
CA THR A 207 20.74 12.75 36.00
C THR A 207 21.52 13.43 34.87
N PRO A 208 21.56 14.78 34.77
CA PRO A 208 22.58 15.39 33.95
C PRO A 208 23.86 14.66 34.36
N GLN A 209 24.57 14.05 33.40
CA GLN A 209 25.95 13.75 33.66
C GLN A 209 26.51 15.13 34.00
N THR A 210 26.53 15.48 35.28
CA THR A 210 27.37 16.53 35.83
C THR A 210 28.67 16.23 35.14
N ASP A 211 29.07 17.13 34.22
CA ASP A 211 30.26 17.02 33.41
C ASP A 211 31.23 16.16 34.19
N GLU A 212 31.54 14.95 33.69
CA GLU A 212 32.56 14.12 34.31
C GLU A 212 33.74 15.08 34.49
N GLN A 213 33.91 15.57 35.72
CA GLN A 213 34.74 16.73 35.98
C GLN A 213 36.09 16.29 35.49
N VAL A 214 36.57 16.87 34.39
CA VAL A 214 37.87 16.54 33.84
C VAL A 214 38.80 16.59 35.03
N PRO A 215 39.35 15.44 35.49
CA PRO A 215 40.04 15.41 36.76
C PRO A 215 41.12 16.49 36.73
N GLN A 216 41.24 17.29 37.80
CA GLN A 216 42.34 18.23 37.85
C GLN A 216 43.63 17.41 37.91
N PHE A 217 44.35 17.37 36.79
CA PHE A 217 45.61 16.64 36.68
C PHE A 217 46.73 17.50 37.28
N GLU A 218 47.56 16.89 38.12
CA GLU A 218 48.71 17.59 38.72
C GLU A 218 49.86 17.74 37.72
N SER A 219 49.84 16.97 36.62
CA SER A 219 50.86 16.98 35.58
C SER A 219 50.30 16.75 34.16
N GLN A 220 51.04 17.23 33.15
CA GLN A 220 50.73 17.00 31.73
C GLN A 220 50.81 15.50 31.35
N GLU A 221 51.67 14.73 32.03
CA GLU A 221 51.81 13.29 31.80
C GLU A 221 50.55 12.53 32.25
N GLU A 222 49.97 12.89 33.40
CA GLU A 222 48.71 12.32 33.87
C GLU A 222 47.55 12.63 32.93
N GLN A 223 47.47 13.87 32.44
CA GLN A 223 46.47 14.26 31.45
C GLN A 223 46.59 13.39 30.19
N SER A 224 47.82 13.16 29.70
CA SER A 224 48.04 12.33 28.50
C SER A 224 47.65 10.87 28.71
N ARG A 225 47.93 10.30 29.90
CA ARG A 225 47.54 8.94 30.25
C ARG A 225 46.04 8.79 30.37
N TRP A 226 45.37 9.76 31.01
CA TRP A 226 43.93 9.77 31.13
C TRP A 226 43.25 9.85 29.75
N LEU A 227 43.75 10.69 28.84
CA LEU A 227 43.19 10.85 27.50
C LEU A 227 43.35 9.57 26.65
N LEU A 228 44.49 8.88 26.80
CA LEU A 228 44.73 7.59 26.15
C LEU A 228 43.83 6.48 26.75
N GLU A 229 43.55 6.54 28.06
CA GLU A 229 42.63 5.59 28.69
C GLU A 229 41.16 5.88 28.36
N ALA A 230 40.77 7.15 28.29
CA ALA A 230 39.43 7.58 27.88
C ALA A 230 39.13 7.14 26.43
N THR A 231 40.05 7.36 25.50
CA THR A 231 39.90 6.88 24.11
C THR A 231 39.84 5.35 24.04
N ARG A 232 40.61 4.64 24.87
CA ARG A 232 40.53 3.18 24.96
C ARG A 232 39.20 2.68 25.55
N ARG A 233 38.65 3.39 26.54
CA ARG A 233 37.31 3.08 27.10
C ARG A 233 36.23 3.34 26.07
N GLN A 234 36.31 4.44 25.34
CA GLN A 234 35.38 4.76 24.26
C GLN A 234 35.43 3.70 23.15
N ALA A 235 36.62 3.35 22.65
CA ALA A 235 36.77 2.30 21.64
C ALA A 235 36.24 0.94 22.12
N LYS A 236 36.37 0.62 23.41
CA LYS A 236 35.78 -0.60 23.99
C LYS A 236 34.26 -0.54 24.06
N ALA A 237 33.70 0.62 24.43
CA ALA A 237 32.26 0.84 24.46
C ALA A 237 31.64 0.75 23.05
N ASP A 238 32.30 1.33 22.05
CA ASP A 238 31.89 1.27 20.65
C ASP A 238 31.93 -0.18 20.14
N ALA A 239 33.03 -0.91 20.38
CA ALA A 239 33.14 -2.32 20.01
C ALA A 239 32.08 -3.20 20.70
N GLU A 240 31.69 -2.88 21.94
CA GLU A 240 30.61 -3.58 22.63
C GLU A 240 29.23 -3.23 22.07
N ALA A 241 29.00 -1.96 21.70
CA ALA A 241 27.78 -1.52 21.04
C ALA A 241 27.61 -2.20 19.68
N ASP A 242 28.68 -2.32 18.89
CA ASP A 242 28.64 -3.00 17.59
C ASP A 242 28.37 -4.50 17.74
N ARG A 243 28.98 -5.18 18.72
CA ARG A 243 28.65 -6.57 19.04
C ARG A 243 27.18 -6.76 19.42
N ARG A 244 26.60 -5.82 20.17
CA ARG A 244 25.17 -5.87 20.53
C ARG A 244 24.27 -5.67 19.31
N ARG A 245 24.65 -4.77 18.38
CA ARG A 245 23.92 -4.58 17.11
C ARG A 245 23.98 -5.84 16.25
N GLU A 246 25.15 -6.45 16.10
CA GLU A 246 25.28 -7.71 15.36
C GLU A 246 24.48 -8.84 15.99
N ALA A 247 24.50 -8.97 17.33
CA ALA A 247 23.69 -9.96 18.03
C ALA A 247 22.20 -9.74 17.79
N ALA A 248 21.71 -8.50 17.91
CA ALA A 248 20.33 -8.15 17.64
C ALA A 248 19.92 -8.42 16.16
N GLN A 249 20.82 -8.19 15.21
CA GLN A 249 20.60 -8.51 13.79
C GLN A 249 20.55 -10.02 13.55
N ARG A 250 21.42 -10.80 14.21
CA ARG A 250 21.36 -12.27 14.13
C ARG A 250 20.04 -12.77 14.70
N ASP A 251 19.67 -12.34 15.90
CA ASP A 251 18.42 -12.72 16.55
C ASP A 251 17.19 -12.35 15.72
N SER A 252 17.17 -11.15 15.11
CA SER A 252 16.06 -10.75 14.23
C SER A 252 16.02 -11.56 12.94
N SER A 253 17.18 -11.88 12.34
CA SER A 253 17.25 -12.72 11.14
C SER A 253 16.81 -14.16 11.42
N GLU A 254 17.16 -14.72 12.57
CA GLU A 254 16.73 -16.05 13.00
C GLU A 254 15.23 -16.08 13.26
N LYS A 255 14.69 -15.04 13.91
CA LYS A 255 13.25 -14.88 14.11
C LYS A 255 12.50 -14.81 12.78
N ILE A 256 12.97 -14.03 11.81
CA ILE A 256 12.35 -13.93 10.47
C ILE A 256 12.39 -15.29 9.77
N LYS A 257 13.51 -16.02 9.84
CA LYS A 257 13.63 -17.37 9.26
C LYS A 257 12.63 -18.34 9.89
N GLN A 258 12.46 -18.29 11.20
CA GLN A 258 11.50 -19.12 11.92
C GLN A 258 10.05 -18.77 11.54
N GLU A 259 9.70 -17.49 11.52
CA GLU A 259 8.35 -17.05 11.10
C GLU A 259 8.04 -17.45 9.66
N LEU A 260 9.03 -17.40 8.76
CA LEU A 260 8.85 -17.80 7.36
C LEU A 260 8.73 -19.32 7.21
N ALA A 261 9.41 -20.09 8.04
CA ALA A 261 9.24 -21.55 8.10
C ALA A 261 7.86 -21.93 8.63
N ASP A 262 7.40 -21.30 9.72
CA ASP A 262 6.06 -21.50 10.28
C ASP A 262 4.96 -21.12 9.27
N ALA A 263 5.19 -20.05 8.50
CA ALA A 263 4.28 -19.63 7.43
C ALA A 263 4.27 -20.60 6.25
N LEU A 264 5.43 -21.16 5.88
CA LEU A 264 5.54 -22.17 4.83
C LEU A 264 4.80 -23.46 5.20
N ASP A 265 4.91 -23.90 6.45
CA ASP A 265 4.20 -25.09 6.95
C ASP A 265 2.67 -24.91 6.92
N ALA A 266 2.19 -23.68 7.18
CA ALA A 266 0.77 -23.35 7.11
C ALA A 266 0.26 -23.13 5.67
N HIS A 267 1.12 -22.62 4.79
CA HIS A 267 0.77 -22.17 3.44
C HIS A 267 1.78 -22.71 2.40
N PRO A 268 1.52 -23.88 1.79
CA PRO A 268 2.44 -24.51 0.83
C PRO A 268 2.70 -23.70 -0.45
N ASP A 269 1.81 -22.76 -0.79
CA ASP A 269 1.89 -21.83 -1.93
C ASP A 269 2.73 -20.58 -1.63
N LEU A 270 3.17 -20.38 -0.38
CA LEU A 270 4.00 -19.24 0.03
C LEU A 270 5.28 -19.05 -0.81
N PRO A 271 5.97 -20.08 -1.33
CA PRO A 271 7.12 -19.89 -2.21
C PRO A 271 6.81 -19.08 -3.48
N GLU A 272 5.58 -19.14 -4.00
CA GLU A 272 5.15 -18.37 -5.18
C GLU A 272 4.95 -16.88 -4.85
N HIS A 273 4.80 -16.55 -3.57
CA HIS A 273 4.55 -15.20 -3.05
C HIS A 273 5.69 -14.65 -2.21
N ARG A 274 6.83 -15.35 -2.14
CA ARG A 274 7.92 -15.06 -1.21
C ARG A 274 8.42 -13.61 -1.31
N ASP A 275 8.69 -13.14 -2.52
CA ASP A 275 9.28 -11.81 -2.72
C ASP A 275 8.31 -10.70 -2.29
N ALA A 276 7.02 -10.87 -2.59
CA ALA A 276 5.97 -9.95 -2.15
C ALA A 276 5.79 -9.95 -0.63
N VAL A 277 5.85 -11.13 0.00
CA VAL A 277 5.78 -11.27 1.48
C VAL A 277 6.97 -10.56 2.12
N VAL A 278 8.19 -10.76 1.62
CA VAL A 278 9.40 -10.10 2.13
C VAL A 278 9.33 -8.59 1.96
N GLY A 279 8.89 -8.10 0.79
CA GLY A 279 8.68 -6.67 0.56
C GLY A 279 7.71 -6.05 1.58
N ARG A 280 6.61 -6.75 1.86
CA ARG A 280 5.61 -6.28 2.83
C ARG A 280 6.12 -6.29 4.28
N MET A 281 6.93 -7.28 4.65
CA MET A 281 7.58 -7.33 5.97
C MET A 281 8.54 -6.14 6.17
N ALA A 282 9.28 -5.76 5.12
CA ALA A 282 10.23 -4.64 5.17
C ALA A 282 9.53 -3.27 5.35
N GLU A 283 8.33 -3.10 4.80
CA GLU A 283 7.58 -1.84 4.88
C GLU A 283 6.92 -1.59 6.24
N GLY A 284 6.49 -2.65 6.95
CA GLY A 284 5.52 -2.51 8.04
C GLY A 284 5.89 -3.14 9.38
N GLY A 285 7.04 -3.82 9.49
CA GLY A 285 7.36 -4.59 10.71
C GLY A 285 6.34 -5.68 11.04
N VAL A 286 5.62 -6.16 10.01
CA VAL A 286 4.62 -7.22 10.11
C VAL A 286 5.29 -8.59 10.04
N THR A 287 4.66 -9.59 10.66
CA THR A 287 5.14 -10.98 10.60
C THR A 287 4.94 -11.58 9.21
N ALA A 288 5.70 -12.63 8.86
CA ALA A 288 5.58 -13.30 7.55
C ALA A 288 4.14 -13.78 7.25
N MET A 289 3.45 -14.29 8.28
CA MET A 289 2.07 -14.75 8.20
C MET A 289 1.09 -13.61 7.92
N GLU A 290 1.26 -12.47 8.58
CA GLU A 290 0.41 -11.29 8.37
C GLU A 290 0.63 -10.69 6.99
N ALA A 291 1.88 -10.58 6.55
CA ALA A 291 2.23 -10.15 5.20
C ALA A 291 1.56 -11.03 4.13
N TYR A 292 1.64 -12.36 4.28
CA TYR A 292 0.97 -13.30 3.37
C TYR A 292 -0.56 -13.16 3.39
N ARG A 293 -1.17 -13.01 4.57
CA ARG A 293 -2.62 -12.79 4.70
C ARG A 293 -3.08 -11.49 4.06
N LEU A 294 -2.30 -10.42 4.23
CA LEU A 294 -2.59 -9.12 3.63
C LEU A 294 -2.53 -9.17 2.10
N LEU A 295 -1.56 -9.90 1.54
CA LEU A 295 -1.48 -10.10 0.09
C LEU A 295 -2.68 -10.87 -0.47
N ASN A 296 -3.19 -11.84 0.28
CA ASN A 296 -4.35 -12.63 -0.13
C ASN A 296 -5.70 -12.03 0.32
N TRP A 297 -5.69 -10.90 1.01
CA TRP A 297 -6.91 -10.31 1.56
C TRP A 297 -7.91 -9.94 0.47
N ASP A 298 -7.44 -9.36 -0.64
CA ASP A 298 -8.32 -8.95 -1.74
C ASP A 298 -9.01 -10.15 -2.39
N LYS A 299 -8.27 -11.25 -2.61
CA LYS A 299 -8.84 -12.52 -3.11
C LYS A 299 -9.86 -13.10 -2.14
N VAL A 300 -9.58 -13.06 -0.83
CA VAL A 300 -10.52 -13.52 0.20
C VAL A 300 -11.78 -12.66 0.23
N ALA A 301 -11.64 -11.34 0.08
CA ALA A 301 -12.75 -10.41 0.02
C ALA A 301 -13.60 -10.63 -1.24
N GLU A 302 -12.98 -10.94 -2.37
CA GLU A 302 -13.65 -11.30 -3.62
C GLU A 302 -14.44 -12.60 -3.47
N MET A 303 -13.79 -13.68 -3.00
CA MET A 303 -14.46 -14.97 -2.73
C MET A 303 -15.63 -14.82 -1.73
N ALA A 304 -15.51 -13.93 -0.74
CA ALA A 304 -16.59 -13.66 0.21
C ALA A 304 -17.81 -13.01 -0.49
N ARG A 305 -17.58 -12.07 -1.42
CA ARG A 305 -18.65 -11.47 -2.23
C ARG A 305 -19.30 -12.48 -3.14
N GLU A 306 -18.52 -13.32 -3.82
CA GLU A 306 -19.04 -14.40 -4.66
C GLU A 306 -19.88 -15.39 -3.86
N GLY A 307 -19.42 -15.75 -2.66
CA GLY A 307 -20.18 -16.61 -1.74
C GLY A 307 -21.53 -16.02 -1.33
N GLN A 308 -21.59 -14.71 -1.08
CA GLN A 308 -22.85 -14.01 -0.79
C GLN A 308 -23.80 -14.02 -2.01
N ASN A 309 -23.27 -13.76 -3.21
CA ASN A 309 -24.04 -13.80 -4.44
C ASN A 309 -24.61 -15.20 -4.72
N ALA A 310 -23.78 -16.24 -4.57
CA ALA A 310 -24.20 -17.63 -4.73
C ALA A 310 -25.26 -18.03 -3.69
N ALA A 311 -25.13 -17.58 -2.44
CA ALA A 311 -26.14 -17.82 -1.40
C ALA A 311 -27.49 -17.18 -1.77
N ALA A 312 -27.48 -15.95 -2.27
CA ALA A 312 -28.69 -15.26 -2.74
C ALA A 312 -29.33 -15.97 -3.94
N GLU A 313 -28.52 -16.50 -4.86
CA GLU A 313 -29.01 -17.27 -6.00
C GLU A 313 -29.66 -18.60 -5.57
N VAL A 314 -29.06 -19.32 -4.63
CA VAL A 314 -29.65 -20.55 -4.06
C VAL A 314 -30.99 -20.24 -3.37
N GLU A 315 -31.10 -19.12 -2.66
CA GLU A 315 -32.36 -18.70 -2.04
C GLU A 315 -33.42 -18.39 -3.10
N LYS A 316 -33.06 -17.67 -4.17
CA LYS A 316 -33.95 -17.40 -5.30
C LYS A 316 -34.45 -18.69 -5.96
N LEU A 317 -33.54 -19.62 -6.25
CA LEU A 317 -33.90 -20.92 -6.84
C LEU A 317 -34.78 -21.76 -5.91
N ARG A 318 -34.55 -21.71 -4.59
CA ARG A 318 -35.45 -22.35 -3.62
C ARG A 318 -36.85 -21.75 -3.65
N ALA A 319 -36.96 -20.42 -3.68
CA ALA A 319 -38.24 -19.72 -3.77
C ALA A 319 -38.98 -20.04 -5.09
N GLU A 320 -38.27 -20.11 -6.21
CA GLU A 320 -38.83 -20.53 -7.50
C GLU A 320 -39.30 -21.99 -7.47
N ASN A 321 -38.51 -22.90 -6.88
CA ASN A 321 -38.89 -24.31 -6.75
C ASN A 321 -40.13 -24.47 -5.87
N GLU A 322 -40.23 -23.74 -4.76
CA GLU A 322 -41.44 -23.70 -3.93
C GLU A 322 -42.65 -23.14 -4.68
N ARG A 323 -42.45 -22.07 -5.46
CA ARG A 323 -43.51 -21.49 -6.29
C ARG A 323 -44.00 -22.49 -7.34
N LEU A 324 -43.09 -23.20 -8.01
CA LEU A 324 -43.43 -24.23 -8.98
C LEU A 324 -44.15 -25.42 -8.32
N LYS A 325 -43.71 -25.85 -7.12
CA LYS A 325 -44.42 -26.86 -6.32
C LYS A 325 -45.85 -26.41 -6.02
N LYS A 326 -46.04 -25.18 -5.54
CA LYS A 326 -47.38 -24.62 -5.27
C LYS A 326 -48.24 -24.57 -6.54
N ALA A 327 -47.67 -24.17 -7.68
CA ALA A 327 -48.37 -24.14 -8.96
C ALA A 327 -48.79 -25.53 -9.43
N GLY A 328 -47.93 -26.54 -9.31
CA GLY A 328 -48.23 -27.93 -9.67
C GLY A 328 -49.28 -28.60 -8.77
N THR A 329 -49.39 -28.18 -7.51
CA THR A 329 -50.43 -28.66 -6.57
C THR A 329 -51.75 -27.87 -6.65
N ARG A 330 -51.82 -26.81 -7.47
CA ARG A 330 -53.04 -26.04 -7.61
C ARG A 330 -54.06 -26.90 -8.38
N PRO A 331 -55.23 -27.23 -7.81
CA PRO A 331 -56.24 -27.99 -8.54
C PRO A 331 -56.59 -27.20 -9.82
N PRO A 332 -56.86 -27.88 -10.95
CA PRO A 332 -57.26 -27.21 -12.17
C PRO A 332 -58.42 -26.29 -11.79
N ALA A 333 -58.19 -24.99 -11.96
CA ALA A 333 -59.25 -24.02 -11.74
C ALA A 333 -60.40 -24.51 -12.62
N LYS A 334 -61.54 -24.82 -12.00
CA LYS A 334 -62.79 -24.89 -12.75
C LYS A 334 -62.84 -23.55 -13.45
N GLU A 335 -62.65 -23.53 -14.77
CA GLU A 335 -63.07 -22.43 -15.60
C GLU A 335 -64.52 -22.20 -15.23
N THR A 336 -64.75 -21.23 -14.34
CA THR A 336 -66.05 -20.60 -14.20
C THR A 336 -66.19 -19.83 -15.50
N GLY A 337 -66.59 -20.57 -16.54
CA GLY A 337 -66.96 -20.03 -17.81
C GLY A 337 -68.00 -18.96 -17.51
N ASP A 338 -67.69 -17.76 -17.97
CA ASP A 338 -68.68 -16.76 -18.30
C ASP A 338 -69.53 -17.33 -19.45
N VAL A 339 -70.37 -18.32 -19.12
CA VAL A 339 -71.42 -18.81 -19.99
C VAL A 339 -72.54 -17.79 -19.85
N GLN A 340 -72.47 -16.75 -20.68
CA GLN A 340 -73.64 -16.01 -21.13
C GLN A 340 -74.77 -17.02 -21.35
N SER A 341 -75.80 -16.92 -20.51
CA SER A 341 -76.87 -17.90 -20.42
C SER A 341 -77.70 -17.94 -21.70
N PRO A 342 -77.77 -19.08 -22.41
CA PRO A 342 -78.85 -19.34 -23.34
C PRO A 342 -79.93 -20.16 -22.60
N ASP A 343 -81.13 -19.59 -22.54
CA ASP A 343 -82.41 -20.26 -22.32
C ASP A 343 -82.59 -21.05 -21.00
N ASP A 344 -83.05 -20.32 -19.97
CA ASP A 344 -83.71 -20.86 -18.77
C ASP A 344 -85.04 -21.61 -19.08
N GLU A 345 -85.38 -21.83 -20.35
CA GLU A 345 -86.63 -22.46 -20.80
C GLU A 345 -86.59 -24.00 -20.81
N LYS A 346 -85.40 -24.61 -20.81
CA LYS A 346 -85.24 -26.09 -20.85
C LYS A 346 -84.83 -26.73 -19.52
N LEU A 347 -84.66 -25.95 -18.44
CA LEU A 347 -84.27 -26.50 -17.14
C LEU A 347 -85.46 -27.08 -16.37
N ASP A 348 -85.24 -28.24 -15.76
CA ASP A 348 -86.20 -28.91 -14.87
C ASP A 348 -86.54 -27.98 -13.67
N ALA A 349 -87.75 -28.12 -13.13
CA ALA A 349 -88.30 -27.25 -12.10
C ALA A 349 -87.38 -27.18 -10.86
N TYR A 350 -86.68 -28.28 -10.56
CA TYR A 350 -85.75 -28.37 -9.44
C TYR A 350 -84.50 -27.52 -9.64
N GLU A 351 -83.93 -27.50 -10.84
CA GLU A 351 -82.73 -26.70 -11.16
C GLU A 351 -83.05 -25.21 -11.20
N ARG A 352 -84.23 -24.84 -11.67
CA ARG A 352 -84.72 -23.45 -11.59
C ARG A 352 -84.88 -22.98 -10.15
N ALA A 353 -85.43 -23.82 -9.28
CA ALA A 353 -85.58 -23.49 -7.86
C ALA A 353 -84.22 -23.32 -7.17
N TYR A 354 -83.25 -24.20 -7.47
CA TYR A 354 -81.90 -24.12 -6.93
C TYR A 354 -81.16 -22.85 -7.38
N ARG A 355 -81.26 -22.48 -8.66
CA ARG A 355 -80.67 -21.22 -9.17
C ARG A 355 -81.31 -19.98 -8.52
N ARG A 356 -82.62 -19.99 -8.30
CA ARG A 356 -83.32 -18.91 -7.58
C ARG A 356 -82.84 -18.79 -6.13
N ALA A 357 -82.68 -19.92 -5.44
CA ALA A 357 -82.18 -19.95 -4.07
C ALA A 357 -80.74 -19.43 -3.97
N GLN A 358 -79.87 -19.78 -4.92
CA GLN A 358 -78.51 -19.27 -4.96
C GLN A 358 -78.46 -17.75 -5.20
N ARG A 359 -79.26 -17.22 -6.13
CA ARG A 359 -79.35 -15.76 -6.35
C ARG A 359 -79.89 -15.02 -5.12
N ALA A 360 -80.89 -15.57 -4.44
CA ALA A 360 -81.43 -14.98 -3.21
C ALA A 360 -80.42 -15.00 -2.05
N LYS A 361 -79.54 -16.00 -1.99
CA LYS A 361 -78.46 -16.06 -1.01
C LYS A 361 -77.33 -15.06 -1.29
N ALA A 362 -77.09 -14.73 -2.56
CA ALA A 362 -76.08 -13.74 -2.95
C ALA A 362 -76.53 -12.28 -2.78
N GLN A 363 -77.83 -12.03 -2.57
CA GLN A 363 -78.40 -10.70 -2.34
C GLN A 363 -78.68 -10.41 -0.85
N ARG A 364 -78.34 -11.34 0.04
CA ARG A 364 -78.25 -11.12 1.49
C ARG A 364 -76.78 -10.99 1.85
#